data_AF-A0A381XQ89-F1
#
_entry.id   AF-A0A381XQ89-F1
#
_cell.length_a   1.000
_cell.length_b   1.000
_cell.length_c   1.000
_cell.angle_alpha   90.00
_cell.angle_beta   90.00
_cell.angle_gamma   90.00
#
_symmetry.space_group_name_H-M   'P 1'
#
loop_
_entity.id
_entity.type
_entity.pdbx_description
1 polymer ?
#
loop_
_entity_poly.entity_id
_entity_poly.type
_entity_poly.pdbx_seq_one_letter_code
_entity_poly.pdbx_strand_id
1 'polypeptide(L)'
;MSEEYIREAVLSVLSDIKHPTTGRDVVESGQVEDLSVTEDGDVRFSFRIQADDPKGLVRKVRATVEAIEVVTSVKVNVQLPQSG
;
A
#
# COMPACT_ATOMS: atom_id res chain seq x y z
N MET A 1 -21.14 0.27 -0.69
CA MET A 1 -20.04 1.21 -1.02
C MET A 1 -19.52 0.79 -2.38
N SER A 2 -19.13 1.70 -3.27
CA SER A 2 -18.54 1.31 -4.55
C SER A 2 -17.07 0.91 -4.37
N GLU A 3 -16.59 -0.01 -5.21
CA GLU A 3 -15.16 -0.34 -5.29
C GLU A 3 -14.31 0.90 -5.54
N GLU A 4 -14.77 1.81 -6.40
CA GLU A 4 -14.08 3.05 -6.72
C GLU A 4 -13.86 3.93 -5.48
N TYR A 5 -14.86 4.07 -4.61
CA TYR A 5 -14.74 4.82 -3.37
C TYR A 5 -13.70 4.19 -2.42
N ILE A 6 -13.72 2.86 -2.26
CA ILE A 6 -12.76 2.15 -1.40
C ILE A 6 -11.35 2.31 -1.97
N ARG A 7 -11.21 2.20 -3.29
CA ARG A 7 -9.93 2.37 -3.99
C ARG A 7 -9.35 3.76 -3.77
N GLU A 8 -10.16 4.81 -3.93
CA GLU A 8 -9.74 6.20 -3.70
C GLU A 8 -9.30 6.42 -2.24
N ALA A 9 -10.06 5.91 -1.27
CA ALA A 9 -9.71 5.99 0.14
C ALA A 9 -8.36 5.30 0.43
N VAL A 10 -8.16 4.10 -0.11
CA VAL A 10 -6.89 3.36 0.02
C VAL A 10 -5.73 4.14 -0.61
N LEU A 11 -5.90 4.66 -1.83
CA LEU A 11 -4.85 5.43 -2.51
C LEU A 11 -4.50 6.71 -1.75
N SER A 12 -5.49 7.42 -1.21
CA SER A 12 -5.27 8.62 -0.41
C SER A 12 -4.47 8.33 0.85
N VAL A 13 -4.78 7.23 1.55
CA VAL A 13 -4.07 6.84 2.77
C VAL A 13 -2.65 6.35 2.45
N LEU A 14 -2.46 5.65 1.34
CA LEU A 14 -1.15 5.21 0.89
C LEU A 14 -0.26 6.40 0.48
N SER A 15 -0.81 7.42 -0.17
CA SER A 15 -0.05 8.62 -0.56
C SER A 15 0.35 9.51 0.62
N ASP A 16 -0.27 9.36 1.79
CA ASP A 16 0.18 9.98 3.04
C ASP A 16 1.41 9.30 3.65
N ILE A 17 1.72 8.06 3.24
CA ILE A 17 2.89 7.33 3.73
C ILE A 17 4.13 7.80 2.96
N LYS A 18 4.81 8.80 3.53
CA LYS A 18 6.10 9.28 3.03
C LYS A 18 7.25 8.37 3.44
N HIS A 19 8.13 8.10 2.48
CA HIS A 19 9.39 7.40 2.70
C HIS A 19 10.33 8.28 3.54
N PRO A 20 10.91 7.80 4.65
CA PRO A 20 11.67 8.64 5.58
C PRO A 20 12.96 9.22 4.96
N THR A 21 13.61 8.48 4.07
CA THR A 21 14.86 8.91 3.43
C THR A 21 14.64 9.87 2.26
N THR A 22 13.65 9.60 1.40
CA THR A 22 13.47 10.34 0.13
C THR A 22 12.35 11.38 0.20
N GLY A 23 11.49 11.34 1.22
CA GLY A 23 10.34 12.23 1.38
C GLY A 23 9.20 12.01 0.38
N ARG A 24 9.35 11.08 -0.58
CA ARG A 24 8.31 10.74 -1.56
C ARG A 24 7.32 9.76 -0.97
N ASP A 25 6.06 9.81 -1.38
CA ASP A 25 5.12 8.76 -0.99
C ASP A 25 5.28 7.50 -1.79
N VAL A 26 4.80 6.41 -1.18
CA VAL A 26 4.88 5.05 -1.73
C VAL A 26 4.06 4.86 -3.01
N VAL A 27 3.12 5.75 -3.32
CA VAL A 27 2.31 5.69 -4.55
C VAL A 27 3.06 6.38 -5.68
N GLU A 28 3.48 7.63 -5.49
CA GLU A 28 4.28 8.40 -6.46
C GLU A 28 5.66 7.76 -6.74
N SER A 29 6.22 7.05 -5.76
CA SER A 29 7.48 6.30 -5.94
C SER A 29 7.32 5.01 -6.75
N GLY A 30 6.09 4.62 -7.10
CA GLY A 30 5.80 3.37 -7.81
C GLY A 30 6.04 2.12 -6.97
N GLN A 31 6.03 2.23 -5.63
CA GLN A 31 6.18 1.06 -4.75
C GLN A 31 4.88 0.27 -4.61
N VAL A 32 3.73 0.89 -4.88
CA VAL A 32 2.41 0.21 -4.86
C VAL A 32 2.00 -0.13 -6.29
N GLU A 33 1.77 -1.40 -6.56
CA GLU A 33 1.35 -1.94 -7.86
C GLU A 33 0.14 -2.88 -7.68
N ASP A 34 -0.58 -3.17 -8.76
CA ASP A 34 -1.69 -4.13 -8.79
C ASP A 34 -2.77 -3.93 -7.71
N LEU A 35 -3.13 -2.68 -7.38
CA LEU A 35 -4.18 -2.40 -6.41
C LEU A 35 -5.55 -2.85 -6.94
N SER A 36 -6.11 -3.85 -6.28
CA SER A 36 -7.46 -4.37 -6.48
C SER A 36 -8.25 -4.28 -5.18
N VAL A 37 -9.50 -3.87 -5.27
CA VAL A 37 -10.44 -3.82 -4.15
C VAL A 37 -11.74 -4.50 -4.55
N THR A 38 -12.47 -5.05 -3.58
CA THR A 38 -13.81 -5.61 -3.79
C THR A 38 -14.87 -4.75 -3.08
N GLU A 39 -16.14 -4.91 -3.46
CA GLU A 39 -17.27 -4.27 -2.77
C GLU A 39 -17.39 -4.67 -1.28
N ASP A 40 -16.86 -5.84 -0.92
CA ASP A 40 -16.81 -6.38 0.44
C ASP A 40 -15.70 -5.74 1.31
N GLY A 41 -14.86 -4.88 0.72
CA GLY A 41 -13.75 -4.23 1.42
C GLY A 41 -12.48 -5.07 1.50
N ASP A 42 -12.34 -6.11 0.67
CA ASP A 42 -11.06 -6.82 0.53
C ASP A 42 -10.10 -6.00 -0.32
N VAL A 43 -8.93 -5.72 0.23
CA VAL A 43 -7.89 -4.95 -0.45
C VAL A 43 -6.68 -5.84 -0.72
N ARG A 44 -6.20 -5.82 -1.96
CA ARG A 44 -4.97 -6.50 -2.36
C ARG A 44 -4.11 -5.60 -3.23
N PHE A 45 -2.81 -5.60 -2.95
CA PHE A 45 -1.82 -4.90 -3.78
C PHE A 45 -0.45 -5.55 -3.67
N SER A 46 0.40 -5.25 -4.63
CA SER A 46 1.82 -5.57 -4.64
C SER A 46 2.60 -4.39 -4.05
N PHE A 47 3.58 -4.69 -3.18
CA PHE A 47 4.46 -3.69 -2.61
C PHE A 47 5.91 -4.02 -2.97
N ARG A 48 6.55 -3.18 -3.78
CA ARG A 48 7.95 -3.33 -4.16
C ARG A 48 8.84 -2.69 -3.09
N ILE A 49 9.59 -3.52 -2.38
CA ILE A 49 10.58 -3.05 -1.41
C ILE A 49 11.91 -2.76 -2.13
N GLN A 50 12.59 -1.70 -1.72
CA GLN A 50 13.90 -1.28 -2.18
C GLN A 50 14.93 -1.54 -1.07
N ALA A 51 16.22 -1.60 -1.43
CA ALA A 51 17.29 -1.86 -0.47
C ALA A 51 17.39 -0.78 0.63
N ASP A 52 17.07 0.47 0.29
CA ASP A 52 17.12 1.62 1.18
C ASP A 52 15.83 1.84 1.99
N ASP A 53 14.80 0.99 1.78
CA ASP A 53 13.55 1.11 2.52
C ASP A 53 13.74 0.79 4.01
N PRO A 54 13.08 1.53 4.91
CA PRO A 54 13.16 1.25 6.32
C PRO A 54 12.58 -0.13 6.64
N LYS A 55 13.26 -0.85 7.53
CA LYS A 55 12.76 -2.11 8.08
C LYS A 55 11.39 -1.87 8.72
N GLY A 56 10.38 -2.55 8.20
CA GLY A 56 8.99 -2.42 8.68
C GLY A 56 8.10 -1.50 7.85
N LEU A 57 8.57 -0.92 6.73
CA LEU A 57 7.73 -0.12 5.83
C LEU A 57 6.45 -0.86 5.41
N VAL A 58 6.60 -2.10 4.94
CA VAL A 58 5.48 -2.97 4.56
C VAL A 58 4.49 -3.15 5.71
N ARG A 59 4.98 -3.32 6.94
CA ARG A 59 4.12 -3.49 8.12
C ARG A 59 3.34 -2.21 8.42
N LYS A 60 3.99 -1.04 8.31
CA LYS A 60 3.33 0.27 8.46
C LYS A 60 2.27 0.46 7.38
N VAL A 61 2.61 0.20 6.13
CA VAL A 61 1.70 0.30 4.98
C VAL A 61 0.47 -0.57 5.20
N ARG A 62 0.68 -1.85 5.51
CA ARG A 62 -0.42 -2.79 5.81
C ARG A 62 -1.31 -2.27 6.95
N ALA A 63 -0.72 -1.89 8.09
CA ALA A 63 -1.48 -1.43 9.25
C ALA A 63 -2.27 -0.14 8.97
N THR A 64 -1.76 0.74 8.10
CA THR A 64 -2.44 1.99 7.75
C THR A 64 -3.67 1.70 6.88
N VAL A 65 -3.57 0.76 5.93
CA VAL A 65 -4.71 0.32 5.11
C VAL A 65 -5.73 -0.45 5.94
N GLU A 66 -5.29 -1.31 6.86
CA GLU A 66 -6.16 -2.03 7.79
C GLU A 66 -6.93 -1.10 8.76
N ALA A 67 -6.44 0.13 8.97
CA ALA A 67 -7.11 1.11 9.84
C ALA A 67 -8.25 1.86 9.15
N ILE A 68 -8.44 1.68 7.84
CA ILE A 68 -9.56 2.26 7.10
C ILE A 68 -10.83 1.51 7.48
N GLU A 69 -11.83 2.21 8.02
CA GLU A 69 -13.07 1.60 8.55
C GLU A 69 -13.78 0.69 7.54
N VAL A 70 -13.71 1.02 6.26
CA VAL A 70 -14.37 0.27 5.17
C VAL A 70 -13.57 -0.93 4.67
N VAL A 71 -12.37 -1.16 5.20
CA VAL A 71 -11.50 -2.28 4.81
C VAL A 71 -11.71 -3.46 5.75
N THR A 72 -12.06 -4.61 5.17
CA THR A 72 -12.32 -5.85 5.90
C THR A 72 -11.07 -6.73 5.99
N SER A 73 -10.24 -6.72 4.94
CA SER A 73 -9.05 -7.56 4.84
C SER A 73 -7.99 -6.91 3.96
N VAL A 74 -6.72 -7.13 4.29
CA VAL A 74 -5.58 -6.61 3.52
C VAL A 74 -4.60 -7.71 3.18
N LYS A 75 -4.36 -7.89 1.88
CA LYS A 75 -3.34 -8.79 1.34
C LYS A 75 -2.25 -8.02 0.61
N VAL A 76 -1.06 -7.99 1.21
CA VAL A 76 0.13 -7.34 0.62
C VAL A 76 1.05 -8.39 0.04
N ASN A 77 1.28 -8.34 -1.28
CA ASN A 77 2.29 -9.17 -1.94
C ASN A 77 3.62 -8.40 -1.97
N VAL A 78 4.56 -8.78 -1.11
CA VAL A 78 5.86 -8.12 -1.06
C VAL A 78 6.74 -8.63 -2.19
N GLN A 79 7.16 -7.74 -3.06
CA GLN A 79 8.13 -8.01 -4.10
C GLN A 79 9.51 -7.54 -3.62
N LEU A 80 10.41 -8.50 -3.44
CA LEU A 80 11.81 -8.21 -3.13
C LEU A 80 12.51 -7.63 -4.37
N PRO A 81 13.47 -6.72 -4.20
CA PRO A 81 14.27 -6.26 -5.31
C PRO A 81 14.96 -7.49 -5.92
N GLN A 82 14.82 -7.66 -7.23
CA GLN A 82 15.57 -8.69 -7.95
C GLN A 82 17.04 -8.30 -7.82
N SER A 83 17.81 -9.07 -7.04
CA SER A 83 19.27 -8.92 -7.01
C SER A 83 19.79 -9.25 -8.42
N GLY A 84 20.20 -8.21 -9.15
CA GLY A 84 20.97 -8.35 -10.38
C GLY A 84 22.41 -8.77 -10.09
#